data_AF-A0A1M3T5R8-F1
#
_entry.id   AF-A0A1M3T5R8-F1
#
_cell.length_a   1.000
_cell.length_b   1.000
_cell.length_c   1.000
_cell.angle_alpha   90.00
_cell.angle_beta   90.00
_cell.angle_gamma   90.00
#
_symmetry.space_group_name_H-M   'P 1'
#
loop_
_entity.id
_entity.type
_entity.pdbx_description
1 polymer ?
#
loop_
_entity_poly.entity_id
_entity_poly.type
_entity_poly.pdbx_seq_one_letter_code
_entity_poly.pdbx_strand_id
1 'polypeptide(L)'
;VRCETGATTLHFNIKLAGVMNLQLMQLATSSFRGKYVSGLNIKCIERDASLTYGEYQMWKASKDRGLKLFDPKRGGTYEVFNSRPLSEEIKEYCVQNFQYLSSL
;
A
#
# COMPACT_ATOMS: atom_id res chain seq x y z
N VAL A 1 -3.81 6.34 -16.14
CA VAL A 1 -2.43 5.98 -15.73
C VAL A 1 -2.51 4.86 -14.70
N ARG A 2 -1.79 3.73 -14.86
CA ARG A 2 -1.85 2.55 -13.95
C ARG A 2 -0.58 2.35 -13.11
N CYS A 3 0.43 3.22 -13.21
CA CYS A 3 1.69 3.13 -12.47
C CYS A 3 2.14 4.52 -12.00
N GLU A 4 2.82 4.60 -10.85
CA GLU A 4 3.25 5.86 -10.24
C GLU A 4 4.29 6.62 -11.08
N THR A 5 5.14 5.90 -11.83
CA THR A 5 6.07 6.48 -12.80
C THR A 5 5.33 7.29 -13.87
N GLY A 6 4.26 6.72 -14.43
CA GLY A 6 3.44 7.44 -15.41
C GLY A 6 2.70 8.63 -14.80
N ALA A 7 2.33 8.57 -13.53
CA ALA A 7 1.59 9.64 -12.86
C ALA A 7 2.51 10.84 -12.57
N THR A 8 3.70 10.57 -12.03
CA THR A 8 4.69 11.60 -11.68
C THR A 8 5.26 12.30 -12.91
N THR A 9 5.56 11.56 -13.98
CA THR A 9 6.02 12.18 -15.23
C THR A 9 4.93 13.01 -15.88
N LEU A 10 3.67 12.55 -15.88
CA LEU A 10 2.57 13.28 -16.51
C LEU A 10 2.16 14.55 -15.76
N HIS A 11 2.09 14.50 -14.43
CA HIS A 11 1.56 15.61 -13.63
C HIS A 11 2.64 16.58 -13.13
N PHE A 12 3.87 16.10 -12.93
CA PHE A 12 4.93 16.87 -12.28
C PHE A 12 6.22 16.95 -13.09
N ASN A 13 6.28 16.32 -14.27
CA ASN A 13 7.48 16.24 -15.10
C ASN A 13 8.71 15.67 -14.36
N ILE A 14 8.47 14.74 -13.43
CA ILE A 14 9.52 14.05 -12.67
C ILE A 14 9.82 12.70 -13.32
N LYS A 15 11.10 12.40 -13.52
CA LYS A 15 11.57 11.09 -14.00
C LYS A 15 12.15 10.28 -12.84
N LEU A 16 11.48 9.18 -12.50
CA LEU A 16 11.99 8.26 -11.48
C LEU A 16 13.13 7.40 -12.05
N ALA A 17 14.21 7.25 -11.29
CA ALA A 17 15.36 6.39 -11.59
C ALA A 17 15.81 5.66 -10.32
N GLY A 18 16.34 4.43 -10.46
CA GLY A 18 16.81 3.63 -9.32
C GLY A 18 15.69 3.09 -8.41
N VAL A 19 14.47 2.92 -8.92
CA VAL A 19 13.32 2.47 -8.12
C VAL A 19 13.39 0.97 -7.85
N MET A 20 13.42 0.59 -6.57
CA MET A 20 13.19 -0.78 -6.13
C MET A 20 11.69 -1.03 -5.98
N ASN A 21 11.16 -2.01 -6.70
CA ASN A 21 9.74 -2.34 -6.68
C ASN A 21 9.50 -3.62 -5.87
N LEU A 22 8.94 -3.45 -4.67
CA LEU A 22 8.63 -4.56 -3.76
C LEU A 22 7.68 -5.60 -4.37
N GLN A 23 6.76 -5.23 -5.29
CA GLN A 23 5.90 -6.22 -5.96
C GLN A 23 6.70 -7.13 -6.88
N LEU A 24 7.66 -6.56 -7.61
CA LEU A 24 8.51 -7.34 -8.51
C LEU A 24 9.47 -8.22 -7.70
N MET A 25 10.02 -7.71 -6.60
CA MET A 25 10.85 -8.50 -5.68
C MET A 25 10.04 -9.64 -5.03
N GLN A 26 8.81 -9.37 -4.59
CA GLN A 26 7.91 -10.39 -4.03
C GLN A 26 7.51 -11.44 -5.07
N LEU A 27 7.21 -11.02 -6.30
CA LEU A 27 6.87 -11.93 -7.40
C LEU A 27 8.07 -12.82 -7.78
N ALA A 28 9.28 -12.29 -7.74
CA ALA A 28 10.51 -13.04 -8.04
C ALA A 28 10.88 -14.04 -6.93
N THR A 29 10.57 -13.74 -5.68
CA THR A 29 10.89 -14.58 -4.51
C THR A 29 9.78 -15.56 -4.11
N SER A 30 8.60 -15.49 -4.73
CA SER A 30 7.51 -16.40 -4.41
C SER A 30 7.77 -17.79 -5.00
N SER A 31 7.52 -18.82 -4.20
CA SER A 31 7.67 -20.24 -4.58
C SER A 31 6.68 -20.68 -5.66
N PHE A 32 5.51 -20.04 -5.74
CA PHE A 32 4.54 -20.23 -6.83
C PHE A 32 4.78 -19.19 -7.93
N ARG A 33 5.50 -19.60 -8.98
CA ARG A 33 5.73 -18.79 -10.18
C ARG A 33 4.39 -18.41 -10.83
N GLY A 34 4.01 -17.15 -10.66
CA GLY A 34 3.45 -16.34 -11.75
C GLY A 34 1.99 -16.54 -12.15
N LYS A 35 1.02 -16.13 -11.31
CA LYS A 35 -0.31 -15.74 -11.85
C LYS A 35 -0.91 -14.46 -11.26
N TYR A 36 -0.59 -14.10 -10.02
CA TYR A 36 -1.23 -12.95 -9.37
C TYR A 36 -0.23 -12.13 -8.55
N VAL A 37 -0.25 -10.81 -8.76
CA VAL A 37 0.38 -9.84 -7.86
C VAL A 37 -0.55 -9.68 -6.67
N SER A 38 -0.12 -10.07 -5.47
CA SER A 38 -0.87 -9.78 -4.25
C SER A 38 -0.81 -8.29 -3.92
N GLY A 39 -1.77 -7.80 -3.14
CA GLY A 39 -1.69 -6.46 -2.57
C GLY A 39 -0.36 -6.27 -1.82
N LEU A 40 0.43 -5.29 -2.28
CA LEU A 40 1.81 -4.94 -1.89
C LEU A 40 2.14 -5.20 -0.43
N ASN A 41 1.28 -4.71 0.45
CA ASN A 41 1.62 -4.55 1.86
C ASN A 41 1.28 -5.77 2.71
N ILE A 42 0.24 -6.53 2.37
CA ILE A 42 -0.26 -7.54 3.33
C ILE A 42 0.70 -8.72 3.42
N LYS A 43 1.19 -9.23 2.29
CA LYS A 43 2.04 -10.43 2.29
C LYS A 43 3.49 -10.17 2.71
N CYS A 44 4.07 -9.04 2.31
CA CYS A 44 5.43 -8.70 2.74
C CYS A 44 5.46 -8.37 4.24
N ILE A 45 4.48 -7.62 4.76
CA ILE A 45 4.43 -7.33 6.20
C ILE A 45 4.12 -8.58 7.03
N GLU A 46 3.26 -9.49 6.55
CA GLU A 46 2.99 -10.75 7.24
C GLU A 46 4.21 -11.67 7.34
N ARG A 47 5.07 -11.69 6.31
CA ARG A 47 6.23 -12.59 6.25
C ARG A 47 7.51 -11.98 6.80
N ASP A 48 7.76 -10.73 6.46
CA ASP A 48 9.07 -10.10 6.58
C ASP A 48 9.09 -9.00 7.65
N ALA A 49 7.93 -8.45 8.08
CA ALA A 49 7.91 -7.55 9.23
C ALA A 49 7.94 -8.36 10.53
N SER A 50 8.85 -8.02 11.44
CA SER A 50 9.00 -8.62 12.77
C SER A 50 7.87 -8.20 13.73
N LEU A 51 6.61 -8.35 13.33
CA LEU A 51 5.44 -8.02 14.13
C LEU A 51 4.95 -9.24 14.91
N THR A 52 4.54 -9.02 16.15
CA THR A 52 3.76 -10.01 16.89
C THR A 52 2.39 -10.20 16.25
N TYR A 53 1.74 -11.34 16.53
CA TYR A 53 0.40 -11.62 16.01
C TYR A 53 -0.60 -10.51 16.40
N GLY A 54 -0.54 -9.99 17.63
CA GLY A 54 -1.41 -8.91 18.09
C GLY A 54 -1.21 -7.61 17.31
N GLU A 55 0.04 -7.19 17.10
CA GLU A 55 0.37 -5.99 16.33
C GLU A 55 -0.06 -6.11 14.87
N TYR A 56 0.14 -7.29 14.26
CA TYR A 56 -0.33 -7.56 12.91
C TYR A 56 -1.86 -7.44 12.79
N GLN A 57 -2.62 -7.97 13.75
CA GLN A 57 -4.10 -7.85 13.72
C GLN A 57 -4.54 -6.40 13.88
N MET A 58 -3.90 -5.62 14.76
CA MET A 58 -4.19 -4.20 14.92
C MET A 58 -3.88 -3.41 13.65
N TRP A 59 -2.71 -3.66 13.05
CA TRP A 59 -2.32 -3.05 11.78
C TRP A 59 -3.33 -3.39 10.67
N LYS A 60 -3.71 -4.67 10.54
CA LYS A 60 -4.67 -5.13 9.54
C LYS A 60 -6.04 -4.50 9.73
N ALA A 61 -6.53 -4.40 10.97
CA ALA A 61 -7.82 -3.78 11.29
C ALA A 61 -7.82 -2.28 10.96
N SER A 62 -6.75 -1.56 11.29
CA SER A 62 -6.64 -0.14 10.96
C SER A 62 -6.56 0.09 9.44
N LYS A 63 -5.79 -0.74 8.73
CA LYS A 63 -5.74 -0.73 7.26
C LYS A 63 -7.10 -1.01 6.62
N ASP A 64 -7.88 -1.92 7.22
CA ASP A 64 -9.23 -2.26 6.77
C ASP A 64 -10.22 -1.09 6.88
N ARG A 65 -10.13 -0.31 7.96
CA ARG A 65 -10.94 0.91 8.15
C ARG A 65 -10.67 1.92 7.03
N GLY A 66 -9.41 2.22 6.75
CA GLY A 66 -9.04 3.12 5.66
C GLY A 66 -9.52 2.62 4.30
N LEU A 67 -9.32 1.33 3.99
CA LEU A 67 -9.79 0.72 2.74
C LEU A 67 -11.30 0.86 2.54
N LYS A 68 -12.11 0.71 3.59
CA LYS A 68 -13.57 0.88 3.49
C LYS A 68 -13.98 2.31 3.11
N LEU A 69 -13.19 3.31 3.50
CA LEU A 69 -13.47 4.71 3.21
C LEU A 69 -13.17 5.08 1.76
N PHE A 70 -12.09 4.54 1.17
CA PHE A 70 -11.68 4.96 -0.18
C PHE A 70 -11.93 3.95 -1.30
N ASP A 71 -12.04 2.64 -1.03
CA ASP A 71 -12.22 1.62 -2.07
C ASP A 71 -13.70 1.54 -2.50
N PRO A 72 -14.06 1.88 -3.75
CA PRO A 72 -15.44 1.79 -4.23
C PRO A 72 -16.03 0.40 -4.15
N LYS A 73 -15.20 -0.66 -4.23
CA LYS A 73 -15.67 -2.04 -4.08
C LYS A 73 -16.16 -2.35 -2.67
N ARG A 74 -15.84 -1.49 -1.70
CA ARG A 74 -16.19 -1.63 -0.28
C ARG A 74 -17.18 -0.55 0.17
N GLY A 75 -17.76 0.20 -0.79
CA GLY A 75 -18.68 1.30 -0.52
C GLY A 75 -18.00 2.65 -0.29
N GLY A 76 -16.68 2.75 -0.51
CA GLY A 76 -15.91 3.98 -0.36
C GLY A 76 -15.87 4.85 -1.63
N THR A 77 -15.11 5.94 -1.55
CA THR A 77 -14.89 6.87 -2.67
C THR A 77 -13.45 7.35 -2.69
N TYR A 78 -12.85 7.51 -3.86
CA TYR A 78 -11.51 8.10 -3.96
C TYR A 78 -11.48 9.58 -3.58
N GLU A 79 -12.64 10.23 -3.58
CA GLU A 79 -12.90 11.61 -3.20
C GLU A 79 -12.52 11.90 -1.74
N VAL A 80 -12.44 10.88 -0.87
CA VAL A 80 -11.98 11.06 0.52
C VAL A 80 -10.56 11.64 0.59
N PHE A 81 -9.72 11.42 -0.43
CA PHE A 81 -8.38 12.02 -0.52
C PHE A 81 -8.40 13.51 -0.90
N ASN A 82 -9.53 14.02 -1.42
CA ASN A 82 -9.70 15.43 -1.78
C ASN A 82 -10.23 16.28 -0.62
N SER A 83 -10.90 15.66 0.35
CA SER A 83 -11.46 16.36 1.52
C SER A 83 -10.38 17.00 2.40
N ARG A 84 -10.67 18.18 2.94
CA ARG A 84 -9.81 18.89 3.89
C ARG A 84 -10.65 19.39 5.09
N PRO A 85 -10.22 19.16 6.34
CA PRO A 85 -9.04 18.37 6.74
C PRO A 85 -9.18 16.89 6.35
N LEU A 86 -8.05 16.22 6.12
CA LEU A 86 -8.06 14.78 5.83
C LEU A 86 -8.51 14.01 7.08
N SER A 87 -9.35 12.99 6.91
CA SER A 87 -9.82 12.18 8.04
C SER A 87 -8.65 11.44 8.70
N GLU A 88 -8.74 11.18 10.00
CA GLU A 88 -7.66 10.56 10.74
C GLU A 88 -7.43 9.11 10.28
N GLU A 89 -8.49 8.40 9.91
CA GLU A 89 -8.42 7.03 9.39
C GLU A 89 -7.68 6.96 8.05
N ILE A 90 -7.85 7.97 7.18
CA ILE A 90 -7.11 8.05 5.92
C ILE A 90 -5.65 8.41 6.17
N LYS A 91 -5.35 9.29 7.15
CA LYS A 91 -3.96 9.57 7.55
C LYS A 91 -3.28 8.32 8.11
N GLU A 92 -3.92 7.63 9.06
CA GLU A 92 -3.42 6.38 9.64
C GLU A 92 -3.16 5.34 8.55
N TYR A 93 -4.09 5.18 7.61
CA TYR A 93 -3.92 4.30 6.45
C TYR A 93 -2.67 4.67 5.65
N CYS A 94 -2.47 5.95 5.33
CA CYS A 94 -1.29 6.41 4.59
C CYS A 94 0.00 6.11 5.35
N VAL A 95 0.07 6.44 6.65
CA VAL A 95 1.25 6.17 7.50
C VAL A 95 1.59 4.68 7.50
N GLN A 96 0.58 3.82 7.67
CA GLN A 96 0.76 2.37 7.70
C GLN A 96 1.23 1.76 6.36
N ASN A 97 1.11 2.48 5.24
CA ASN A 97 1.67 2.01 3.98
C ASN A 97 3.20 2.22 3.90
N PHE A 98 3.77 3.09 4.74
CA PHE A 98 5.20 3.41 4.72
C PHE A 98 5.94 2.96 5.98
N GLN A 99 5.24 2.81 7.12
CA GLN A 99 5.84 2.53 8.44
C GLN A 99 6.79 1.34 8.44
N TYR A 100 6.48 0.28 7.67
CA TYR A 100 7.29 -0.94 7.62
C TYR A 100 8.15 -1.04 6.38
N LEU A 101 8.09 -0.06 5.46
CA LEU A 101 8.77 -0.14 4.17
C LEU A 101 10.29 -0.25 4.32
N SER A 102 10.87 0.40 5.33
CA SER A 102 12.32 0.38 5.61
C SER A 102 12.80 -0.89 6.32
N SER A 103 11.88 -1.67 6.91
CA SER A 103 12.19 -2.91 7.63
C SER A 103 11.94 -4.18 6.81
N LEU A 104 11.33 -4.05 5.62
CA LEU A 104 11.10 -5.13 4.65
C LEU A 104 12.33 -5.30 3.74
#